data_AF-A0A8T5FD64-F1
#
_entry.id   AF-A0A8T5FD64-F1
#
_cell.length_a   1.000
_cell.length_b   1.000
_cell.length_c   1.000
_cell.angle_alpha   90.00
_cell.angle_beta   90.00
_cell.angle_gamma   90.00
#
_symmetry.space_group_name_H-M   'P 1'
#
loop_
_entity.id
_entity.type
_entity.pdbx_description
1 polymer ?
#
loop_
_entity_poly.entity_id
_entity_poly.type
_entity_poly.pdbx_seq_one_letter_code
_entity_poly.pdbx_strand_id
1 'polypeptide(L)' 'MRDTIGGYPYEAKKTGSTTVIKFFHKGENVKHPDAPKMTLELSAADIKKLSKL' A
#
# COMPACT_ATOMS: atom_id res chain seq x y z
N MET A 1 -1.54 9.01 -11.35
CA MET A 1 -2.63 8.02 -11.26
C MET A 1 -2.19 6.99 -10.23
N ARG A 2 -2.88 6.85 -9.10
CA ARG A 2 -2.52 5.84 -8.07
C ARG A 2 -2.82 4.45 -8.65
N ASP A 3 -1.89 3.51 -8.49
CA ASP A 3 -2.12 2.12 -8.87
C ASP A 3 -3.20 1.49 -7.98
N THR A 4 -3.76 0.36 -8.44
CA THR A 4 -4.81 -0.35 -7.69
C THR A 4 -4.46 -1.82 -7.48
N ILE A 5 -4.64 -2.32 -6.25
CA ILE A 5 -4.55 -3.74 -5.89
C ILE A 5 -5.88 -4.17 -5.32
N GLY A 6 -6.51 -5.22 -5.88
CA GLY A 6 -7.85 -5.65 -5.47
C GLY A 6 -8.92 -4.55 -5.64
N GLY A 7 -8.66 -3.58 -6.53
CA GLY A 7 -9.48 -2.39 -6.71
C GLY A 7 -9.33 -1.31 -5.64
N TYR A 8 -8.42 -1.44 -4.67
CA TYR A 8 -8.10 -0.36 -3.74
C TYR A 8 -6.94 0.49 -4.27
N PRO A 9 -7.07 1.82 -4.30
CA PRO A 9 -5.95 2.70 -4.64
C PRO A 9 -4.84 2.54 -3.61
N TYR A 10 -3.59 2.46 -4.05
CA TYR A 10 -2.44 2.39 -3.16
C TYR A 10 -1.29 3.25 -3.64
N GLU A 11 -0.40 3.59 -2.72
CA GLU A 11 0.91 4.20 -2.99
C GLU A 11 1.98 3.35 -2.32
N ALA A 12 2.95 2.90 -3.11
CA ALA A 12 4.16 2.24 -2.59
C ALA A 12 5.32 3.23 -2.63
N LYS A 13 5.99 3.41 -1.49
CA LYS A 13 7.21 4.20 -1.39
C LYS A 13 8.29 3.37 -0.70
N LYS A 14 9.46 3.31 -1.32
CA LYS A 14 10.65 2.74 -0.70
C LYS A 14 11.30 3.80 0.19
N THR A 15 11.48 3.50 1.47
CA THR A 15 12.22 4.32 2.43
C THR A 15 13.39 3.50 2.97
N GLY A 16 14.59 3.82 2.50
CA GLY A 16 15.79 3.01 2.76
C GLY A 16 15.61 1.56 2.31
N SER A 17 15.65 0.63 3.26
CA SER A 17 15.52 -0.82 3.04
C SER A 17 14.10 -1.35 3.19
N THR A 18 13.14 -0.49 3.51
CA THR A 18 11.74 -0.86 3.79
C THR A 18 10.83 -0.32 2.70
N THR A 19 9.92 -1.15 2.21
CA THR A 19 8.88 -0.74 1.27
C THR A 19 7.60 -0.47 2.05
N VAL A 20 7.14 0.77 2.03
CA VAL A 20 5.91 1.20 2.70
C VAL A 20 4.81 1.29 1.65
N ILE A 21 3.75 0.51 1.82
CA ILE A 21 2.58 0.48 0.95
C ILE A 21 1.40 1.05 1.72
N LYS A 22 0.87 2.18 1.27
CA LYS A 22 -0.33 2.82 1.84
C LYS A 22 -1.51 2.54 0.94
N PHE A 23 -2.54 1.92 1.48
CA PHE A 23 -3.82 1.71 0.80
C PHE A 23 -4.78 2.82 1.19
N PHE A 24 -5.49 3.35 0.21
CA PHE A 24 -6.49 4.39 0.35
C PHE A 24 -7.89 3.83 0.09
N HIS A 25 -8.89 4.60 0.49
CA HIS A 25 -10.28 4.22 0.28
C HIS A 25 -10.67 4.26 -1.20
N LYS A 26 -11.48 3.30 -1.63
CA LYS A 26 -12.00 3.19 -3.00
C LYS A 26 -13.24 4.08 -3.15
N GLY A 27 -13.09 5.27 -3.74
CA GLY A 27 -14.18 6.03 -4.37
C GLY A 27 -15.27 6.69 -3.50
N GLU A 28 -15.57 7.93 -3.88
CA GLU A 28 -16.70 8.87 -3.66
C GLU A 28 -17.49 8.97 -2.34
N ASN A 29 -17.49 8.00 -1.43
CA ASN A 29 -18.30 8.09 -0.19
C ASN A 29 -17.48 7.99 1.09
N VAL A 30 -16.29 8.58 1.07
CA VAL A 30 -15.40 8.71 2.23
C VAL A 30 -15.17 10.18 2.49
N LYS A 31 -15.48 10.63 3.70
CA LYS A 31 -15.21 12.00 4.16
C LYS A 31 -13.72 12.39 4.00
N HIS A 32 -12.83 11.41 3.96
CA HIS A 32 -11.39 11.58 3.77
C HIS A 32 -10.86 10.54 2.75
N PRO A 33 -10.95 10.81 1.43
CA PRO A 33 -10.49 9.88 0.40
C PRO A 33 -8.96 9.69 0.40
N ASP A 34 -8.22 10.68 0.91
CA ASP A 34 -6.75 10.65 1.06
C ASP A 34 -6.29 10.09 2.42
N ALA A 35 -7.21 9.69 3.30
CA ALA A 35 -6.81 9.00 4.52
C ALA A 35 -6.32 7.58 4.17
N PRO A 36 -5.14 7.16 4.65
CA PRO A 36 -4.69 5.80 4.49
C PRO A 36 -5.61 4.87 5.29
N LYS A 37 -6.30 3.97 4.61
CA LYS A 37 -7.10 2.91 5.22
C LYS A 37 -6.21 1.88 5.92
N MET A 38 -5.07 1.57 5.30
CA MET A 38 -4.12 0.58 5.80
C MET A 38 -2.72 0.97 5.34
N THR A 39 -1.73 0.76 6.21
CA THR A 39 -0.31 0.88 5.85
C THR A 39 0.34 -0.48 6.08
N LEU A 40 1.10 -0.94 5.10
CA LEU A 40 1.89 -2.16 5.16
C LEU A 40 3.35 -1.79 5.01
N GLU A 41 4.16 -2.14 6.00
CA GLU A 41 5.61 -1.92 5.97
C GLU A 41 6.28 -3.27 5.74
N LEU A 42 6.94 -3.41 4.59
CA LEU A 42 7.60 -4.62 4.18
C LEU A 42 9.11 -4.44 4.25
N SER A 43 9.77 -5.18 5.13
CA SER A 43 11.21 -5.29 5.12
C SER A 43 11.69 -6.16 3.96
N ALA A 44 12.98 -6.11 3.63
CA ALA A 44 13.57 -6.99 2.63
C ALA A 44 13.36 -8.49 2.96
N ALA A 45 13.29 -8.85 4.25
CA ALA A 45 13.01 -10.22 4.67
C ALA A 45 11.56 -10.63 4.38
N ASP A 46 10.60 -9.72 4.56
CA ASP A 46 9.18 -9.98 4.31
C ASP A 46 8.91 -10.10 2.81
N ILE A 47 9.50 -9.23 2.00
CA ILE A 47 9.42 -9.33 0.54
C ILE A 47 9.97 -10.68 0.07
N LYS A 48 11.12 -11.12 0.62
CA LYS A 48 11.70 -12.44 0.27
C LYS A 48 10.82 -13.62 0.67
N LYS A 49 10.02 -13.50 1.72
CA LYS A 49 9.02 -14.53 2.09
C LYS A 49 7.83 -14.50 1.13
N LEU A 50 7.33 -13.31 0.79
CA LEU A 50 6.20 -13.14 -0.13
C LEU A 50 6.53 -13.59 -1.56
N SER A 51 7.74 -13.34 -2.06
CA SER A 51 8.18 -13.81 -3.39
C SER A 51 8.32 -15.33 -3.52
N LYS A 52 8.18 -16.07 -2.42
CA LYS A 52 8.25 -17.55 -2.41
C LYS A 52 6.87 -18.22 -2.33
N LEU A 53 5.81 -17.43 -2.20
CA LEU A 53 4.42 -17.88 -2.32
C LEU A 53 4.04 -17.96 -3.80
#